data_AF-A0A2K2VP72-F1
#
_entry.id   AF-A0A2K2VP72-F1
#
_cell.length_a   1.000
_cell.length_b   1.000
_cell.length_c   1.000
_cell.angle_alpha   90.00
_cell.angle_beta   90.00
_cell.angle_gamma   90.00
#
_symmetry.space_group_name_H-M   'P 1'
#
loop_
_entity.id
_entity.type
_entity.pdbx_description
1 polymer ?
#
loop_
_entity_poly.entity_id
_entity_poly.type
_entity_poly.pdbx_seq_one_letter_code
_entity_poly.pdbx_strand_id
1 'polypeptide(L)'
;MSIEQKDLDLLCINTIRTLSMDAVQKANSGHPGTTMALAPLAYVVWTQFLRHNPRNPKWFNRDRFVLSCGHASMLLYAMLHLTGYDLSLEEIINFRQWGSKTPGHPEYGITPGVETTTGPLGQGIMNAVGMAMAEAHLATVSNGDGHTIVDHNVYAF
;
A
#
# COMPACT_ATOMS: atom_id res chain seq x y z
N MET A 1 -22.26 -9.04 -11.41
CA MET A 1 -20.95 -9.71 -11.32
C MET A 1 -21.13 -11.17 -11.69
N SER A 2 -20.41 -11.68 -12.68
CA SER A 2 -20.47 -13.10 -13.07
C SER A 2 -19.91 -13.99 -11.96
N ILE A 3 -20.21 -15.29 -12.00
CA ILE A 3 -19.61 -16.28 -11.09
C ILE A 3 -18.09 -16.28 -11.27
N GLU A 4 -17.62 -16.28 -12.52
CA GLU A 4 -16.21 -16.25 -12.88
C GLU A 4 -15.45 -15.05 -12.30
N GLN A 5 -16.08 -13.85 -12.28
CA GLN A 5 -15.48 -12.67 -11.67
C GLN A 5 -15.35 -12.83 -10.14
N LYS A 6 -16.37 -13.38 -9.47
CA LYS A 6 -16.32 -13.63 -8.02
C LYS A 6 -15.20 -14.60 -7.65
N ASP A 7 -15.01 -15.63 -8.47
CA ASP A 7 -13.98 -16.64 -8.24
C ASP A 7 -12.57 -16.03 -8.43
N LEU A 8 -12.39 -15.18 -9.45
CA LEU A 8 -11.13 -14.46 -9.65
C LEU A 8 -10.84 -13.46 -8.54
N ASP A 9 -11.82 -12.67 -8.10
CA ASP A 9 -11.67 -11.72 -7.00
C ASP A 9 -11.24 -12.45 -5.72
N LEU A 10 -11.88 -13.58 -5.42
CA LEU A 10 -11.54 -14.42 -4.27
C LEU A 10 -10.13 -15.00 -4.39
N LEU A 11 -9.73 -15.43 -5.60
CA LEU A 11 -8.37 -15.89 -5.85
C LEU A 11 -7.36 -14.79 -5.57
N CYS A 12 -7.55 -13.57 -6.09
CA CYS A 12 -6.68 -12.43 -5.84
C CYS A 12 -6.56 -12.10 -4.34
N ILE A 13 -7.69 -12.08 -3.62
CA ILE A 13 -7.72 -11.86 -2.17
C ILE A 13 -6.93 -12.94 -1.45
N ASN A 14 -7.09 -14.20 -1.84
CA ASN A 14 -6.35 -15.30 -1.25
C ASN A 14 -4.87 -15.27 -1.63
N THR A 15 -4.49 -14.78 -2.81
CA THR A 15 -3.08 -14.54 -3.17
C THR A 15 -2.41 -13.54 -2.23
N ILE A 16 -3.11 -12.44 -1.87
CA ILE A 16 -2.60 -11.48 -0.88
C ILE A 16 -2.40 -12.18 0.48
N ARG A 17 -3.36 -13.00 0.90
CA ARG A 17 -3.27 -13.76 2.15
C ARG A 17 -2.10 -14.73 2.14
N THR A 18 -1.94 -15.54 1.10
CA THR A 18 -0.92 -16.59 1.03
C THR A 18 0.48 -16.01 0.91
N LEU A 19 0.70 -14.98 0.06
CA LEU A 19 2.00 -14.28 0.02
C LEU A 19 2.41 -13.78 1.40
N SER A 20 1.46 -13.27 2.16
CA SER A 20 1.72 -12.73 3.50
C SER A 20 1.99 -13.82 4.53
N MET A 21 1.21 -14.90 4.53
CA MET A 21 1.44 -16.05 5.42
C MET A 21 2.80 -16.70 5.13
N ASP A 22 3.10 -16.97 3.87
CA ASP A 22 4.31 -17.68 3.45
C ASP A 22 5.57 -16.85 3.72
N ALA A 23 5.54 -15.54 3.43
CA ALA A 23 6.67 -14.66 3.72
C ALA A 23 6.95 -14.54 5.23
N VAL A 24 5.90 -14.36 6.05
CA VAL A 24 6.02 -14.33 7.51
C VAL A 24 6.57 -15.66 8.04
N GLN A 25 6.05 -16.78 7.54
CA GLN A 25 6.46 -18.11 7.95
C GLN A 25 7.91 -18.38 7.56
N LYS A 26 8.32 -18.03 6.33
CA LYS A 26 9.71 -18.17 5.86
C LYS A 26 10.67 -17.31 6.68
N ALA A 27 10.30 -16.06 6.97
CA ALA A 27 11.11 -15.18 7.81
C ALA A 27 11.14 -15.61 9.29
N ASN A 28 10.26 -16.55 9.68
CA ASN A 28 9.99 -16.94 11.07
C ASN A 28 9.73 -15.72 11.97
N SER A 29 9.11 -14.68 11.40
CA SER A 29 8.94 -13.37 12.01
C SER A 29 7.91 -12.55 11.26
N GLY A 30 6.99 -11.88 11.96
CA GLY A 30 6.00 -10.98 11.38
C GLY A 30 4.58 -11.21 11.87
N HIS A 31 3.61 -10.54 11.24
CA HIS A 31 2.22 -10.48 11.69
C HIS A 31 1.25 -10.86 10.57
N PRO A 32 0.80 -12.12 10.48
CA PRO A 32 -0.05 -12.57 9.38
C PRO A 32 -1.54 -12.20 9.60
N GLY A 33 -1.99 -12.11 10.86
CA GLY A 33 -3.41 -11.97 11.19
C GLY A 33 -4.08 -10.72 10.61
N THR A 34 -3.54 -9.53 10.90
CA THR A 34 -4.09 -8.26 10.38
C THR A 34 -4.04 -8.22 8.86
N THR A 35 -2.95 -8.69 8.26
CA THR A 35 -2.82 -8.77 6.80
C THR A 35 -3.91 -9.64 6.17
N MET A 36 -4.18 -10.82 6.74
CA MET A 36 -5.21 -11.71 6.23
C MET A 36 -6.63 -11.14 6.35
N ALA A 37 -6.87 -10.40 7.44
CA ALA A 37 -8.16 -9.75 7.71
C ALA A 37 -8.41 -8.58 6.77
N LEU A 38 -7.38 -7.78 6.47
CA LEU A 38 -7.50 -6.59 5.60
C LEU A 38 -7.36 -6.90 4.11
N ALA A 39 -6.92 -8.11 3.72
CA ALA A 39 -6.73 -8.48 2.30
C ALA A 39 -7.95 -8.17 1.39
N PRO A 40 -9.22 -8.45 1.78
CA PRO A 40 -10.37 -8.07 0.96
C PRO A 40 -10.51 -6.56 0.78
N LEU A 41 -10.26 -5.78 1.84
CA LEU A 41 -10.37 -4.32 1.79
C LEU A 41 -9.24 -3.72 0.96
N ALA A 42 -8.00 -4.20 1.16
CA ALA A 42 -6.85 -3.78 0.37
C ALA A 42 -7.05 -4.09 -1.12
N TYR A 43 -7.54 -5.30 -1.44
CA TYR A 43 -7.87 -5.68 -2.81
C TYR A 43 -8.84 -4.68 -3.46
N VAL A 44 -9.97 -4.39 -2.80
CA VAL A 44 -10.97 -3.46 -3.33
C VAL A 44 -10.39 -2.05 -3.50
N VAL A 45 -9.75 -1.50 -2.46
CA VAL A 45 -9.20 -0.15 -2.51
C VAL A 45 -8.17 -0.02 -3.63
N TRP A 46 -7.19 -0.92 -3.70
CA TRP A 46 -6.08 -0.81 -4.65
C TRP A 46 -6.45 -1.14 -6.10
N THR A 47 -7.42 -2.02 -6.33
CA THR A 47 -7.79 -2.44 -7.69
C THR A 47 -8.93 -1.63 -8.29
N GLN A 48 -9.75 -0.97 -7.46
CA GLN A 48 -10.96 -0.28 -7.92
C GLN A 48 -10.97 1.23 -7.65
N PHE A 49 -10.27 1.71 -6.61
CA PHE A 49 -10.39 3.10 -6.15
C PHE A 49 -9.08 3.89 -6.18
N LEU A 50 -7.95 3.26 -5.83
CA LEU A 50 -6.67 3.92 -5.69
C LEU A 50 -6.12 4.31 -7.07
N ARG A 51 -6.01 5.61 -7.33
CA ARG A 51 -5.37 6.12 -8.56
C ARG A 51 -3.88 6.20 -8.35
N HIS A 52 -3.16 5.21 -8.89
CA HIS A 52 -1.71 5.13 -8.76
C HIS A 52 -1.06 4.64 -10.05
N ASN A 53 0.25 4.87 -10.18
CA ASN A 53 1.05 4.37 -11.29
C ASN A 53 2.28 3.65 -10.74
N PRO A 54 2.28 2.31 -10.71
CA PRO A 54 3.42 1.50 -10.23
C PRO A 54 4.73 1.79 -10.98
N ARG A 55 4.66 2.19 -12.26
CA ARG A 55 5.83 2.57 -13.07
C ARG A 55 6.34 3.98 -12.76
N ASN A 56 5.55 4.79 -12.08
CA ASN A 56 5.97 6.10 -11.58
C ASN A 56 5.39 6.37 -10.18
N PRO A 57 5.98 5.77 -9.12
CA PRO A 57 5.60 6.02 -7.74
C PRO A 57 5.78 7.49 -7.32
N LYS A 58 6.48 8.30 -8.12
CA LYS A 58 6.71 9.72 -7.88
C LYS A 58 5.68 10.63 -8.59
N TRP A 59 4.69 10.06 -9.28
CA TRP A 59 3.62 10.85 -9.89
C TRP A 59 2.97 11.75 -8.84
N PHE A 60 3.04 13.06 -9.07
CA PHE A 60 2.65 14.06 -8.08
C PHE A 60 1.21 13.94 -7.62
N ASN A 61 0.26 13.76 -8.54
CA ASN A 61 -1.18 13.73 -8.23
C ASN A 61 -1.76 12.30 -8.10
N ARG A 62 -0.93 11.28 -7.79
CA ARG A 62 -1.43 9.94 -7.40
C ARG A 62 -2.18 10.03 -6.07
N ASP A 63 -3.15 9.16 -5.84
CA ASP A 63 -3.71 8.96 -4.51
C ASP A 63 -2.62 8.44 -3.56
N ARG A 64 -2.70 8.79 -2.29
CA ARG A 64 -1.75 8.38 -1.25
C ARG A 64 -2.36 7.26 -0.41
N PHE A 65 -1.59 6.20 -0.14
CA PHE A 65 -1.99 5.12 0.74
C PHE A 65 -1.00 4.99 1.91
N VAL A 66 -1.49 5.11 3.14
CA VAL A 66 -0.70 4.96 4.36
C VAL A 66 -1.18 3.75 5.14
N LEU A 67 -0.30 2.76 5.32
CA LEU A 67 -0.56 1.66 6.26
C LEU A 67 -0.17 2.11 7.67
N SER A 68 -1.08 2.75 8.40
CA SER A 68 -0.86 3.22 9.78
C SER A 68 -0.67 2.07 10.76
N CYS A 69 -1.36 0.95 10.54
CA CYS A 69 -1.07 -0.32 11.22
C CYS A 69 0.19 -1.00 10.64
N GLY A 70 1.34 -0.33 10.74
CA GLY A 70 2.58 -0.71 10.06
C GLY A 70 3.12 -2.12 10.40
N HIS A 71 2.65 -2.75 11.46
CA HIS A 71 3.00 -4.15 11.78
C HIS A 71 2.49 -5.13 10.71
N ALA A 72 1.45 -4.76 9.96
CA ALA A 72 0.88 -5.50 8.83
C ALA A 72 1.63 -5.26 7.51
N SER A 73 2.94 -4.97 7.57
CA SER A 73 3.80 -4.58 6.44
C SER A 73 3.69 -5.48 5.21
N MET A 74 3.55 -6.80 5.42
CA MET A 74 3.36 -7.75 4.32
C MET A 74 2.11 -7.49 3.48
N LEU A 75 1.05 -6.90 4.05
CA LEU A 75 -0.12 -6.48 3.26
C LEU A 75 0.30 -5.47 2.20
N LEU A 76 1.04 -4.44 2.61
CA LEU A 76 1.50 -3.38 1.71
C LEU A 76 2.47 -3.94 0.67
N TYR A 77 3.42 -4.78 1.08
CA TYR A 77 4.39 -5.37 0.15
C TYR A 77 3.72 -6.30 -0.87
N ALA A 78 2.75 -7.12 -0.45
CA ALA A 78 1.98 -7.95 -1.36
C ALA A 78 1.23 -7.09 -2.39
N MET A 79 0.58 -5.99 -1.95
CA MET A 79 -0.11 -5.09 -2.88
C MET A 79 0.84 -4.38 -3.85
N LEU A 80 1.99 -3.90 -3.37
CA LEU A 80 3.01 -3.28 -4.22
C LEU A 80 3.54 -4.27 -5.27
N HIS A 81 3.86 -5.50 -4.87
CA HIS A 81 4.28 -6.56 -5.77
C HIS A 81 3.21 -6.89 -6.82
N LEU A 82 1.99 -7.19 -6.38
CA LEU A 82 0.91 -7.64 -7.26
C LEU A 82 0.42 -6.54 -8.22
N THR A 83 0.53 -5.27 -7.83
CA THR A 83 0.19 -4.15 -8.71
C THR A 83 1.33 -3.73 -9.63
N GLY A 84 2.53 -4.31 -9.49
CA GLY A 84 3.63 -4.12 -10.43
C GLY A 84 4.57 -2.95 -10.10
N TYR A 85 4.71 -2.60 -8.82
CA TYR A 85 5.82 -1.75 -8.38
C TYR A 85 7.15 -2.49 -8.57
N ASP A 86 8.27 -1.77 -8.46
CA ASP A 86 9.62 -2.35 -8.44
C ASP A 86 9.90 -3.08 -7.10
N LEU A 87 9.09 -4.11 -6.84
CA LEU A 87 9.17 -5.00 -5.69
C LEU A 87 8.89 -6.42 -6.17
N SER A 88 9.94 -7.17 -6.45
CA SER A 88 9.84 -8.51 -7.03
C SER A 88 9.40 -9.55 -6.00
N LEU A 89 9.08 -10.77 -6.48
CA LEU A 89 8.74 -11.88 -5.60
C LEU A 89 9.95 -12.26 -4.71
N GLU A 90 11.17 -12.11 -5.20
CA GLU A 90 12.40 -12.36 -4.42
C GLU A 90 12.50 -11.45 -3.19
N GLU A 91 12.05 -10.20 -3.30
CA GLU A 91 11.98 -9.29 -2.15
C GLU A 91 10.95 -9.79 -1.13
N ILE A 92 9.76 -10.21 -1.56
CA ILE A 92 8.75 -10.83 -0.68
C ILE A 92 9.31 -12.07 0.04
N ILE A 93 10.05 -12.90 -0.70
CA ILE A 93 10.74 -14.08 -0.21
C ILE A 93 11.88 -13.72 0.78
N ASN A 94 12.40 -12.49 0.75
CA ASN A 94 13.42 -11.94 1.64
C ASN A 94 12.84 -11.01 2.71
N PHE A 95 11.54 -11.11 3.01
CA PHE A 95 10.90 -10.37 4.09
C PHE A 95 11.71 -10.43 5.39
N ARG A 96 11.95 -9.24 6.00
CA ARG A 96 12.73 -9.05 7.24
C ARG A 96 14.20 -9.49 7.18
N GLN A 97 14.72 -9.78 5.99
CA GLN A 97 16.14 -10.12 5.85
C GLN A 97 16.98 -8.86 5.66
N TRP A 98 18.26 -8.97 6.04
CA TRP A 98 19.23 -7.88 5.92
C TRP A 98 19.32 -7.36 4.48
N GLY A 99 19.19 -6.04 4.32
CA GLY A 99 19.29 -5.37 3.01
C GLY A 99 18.08 -5.55 2.09
N SER A 100 17.03 -6.26 2.51
CA SER A 100 15.81 -6.40 1.72
C SER A 100 15.04 -5.07 1.59
N LYS A 101 14.29 -4.92 0.51
CA LYS A 101 13.30 -3.84 0.32
C LYS A 101 11.99 -4.13 1.06
N THR A 102 11.93 -5.15 1.91
CA THR A 102 10.74 -5.56 2.67
C THR A 102 11.06 -5.66 4.16
N PRO A 103 11.39 -4.53 4.82
CA PRO A 103 11.68 -4.49 6.25
C PRO A 103 10.45 -4.85 7.10
N GLY A 104 10.67 -5.12 8.39
CA GLY A 104 9.62 -5.60 9.28
C GLY A 104 8.43 -4.64 9.48
N HIS A 105 8.67 -3.34 9.32
CA HIS A 105 7.68 -2.28 9.21
C HIS A 105 7.97 -1.47 7.94
N PRO A 106 6.99 -0.77 7.32
CA PRO A 106 7.22 0.04 6.14
C PRO A 106 8.21 1.17 6.43
N GLU A 107 9.21 1.31 5.56
CA GLU A 107 10.22 2.37 5.65
C GLU A 107 10.22 3.21 4.37
N TYR A 108 9.94 4.51 4.50
CA TYR A 108 9.99 5.44 3.39
C TYR A 108 11.41 5.56 2.83
N GLY A 109 11.52 5.55 1.50
CA GLY A 109 12.80 5.63 0.79
C GLY A 109 13.49 4.29 0.54
N ILE A 110 13.08 3.21 1.22
CA ILE A 110 13.60 1.86 1.00
C ILE A 110 12.74 1.11 -0.03
N THR A 111 11.44 1.00 0.24
CA THR A 111 10.51 0.25 -0.61
C THR A 111 9.76 1.18 -1.57
N PRO A 112 9.80 0.96 -2.89
CA PRO A 112 9.01 1.75 -3.84
C PRO A 112 7.50 1.68 -3.53
N GLY A 113 6.86 2.84 -3.39
CA GLY A 113 5.42 2.94 -3.11
C GLY A 113 5.05 2.97 -1.63
N VAL A 114 6.02 2.90 -0.70
CA VAL A 114 5.78 3.23 0.72
C VAL A 114 5.77 4.75 0.88
N GLU A 115 4.63 5.31 1.27
CA GLU A 115 4.44 6.77 1.38
C GLU A 115 5.09 7.39 2.63
N THR A 116 5.16 6.65 3.73
CA THR A 116 5.75 7.12 4.98
C THR A 116 6.20 5.94 5.84
N THR A 117 7.20 6.17 6.71
CA THR A 117 7.63 5.18 7.68
C THR A 117 6.58 5.03 8.77
N THR A 118 6.13 3.80 9.00
CA THR A 118 5.12 3.48 10.03
C THR A 118 5.61 2.35 10.92
N GLY A 119 4.96 2.14 12.06
CA GLY A 119 5.40 1.19 13.10
C GLY A 119 5.02 1.70 14.49
N PRO A 120 5.41 2.93 14.86
CA PRO A 120 4.85 3.61 16.02
C PRO A 120 3.36 3.91 15.78
N LEU A 121 2.48 3.24 16.51
CA LEU A 121 1.03 3.38 16.33
C LEU A 121 0.57 4.82 16.50
N GLY A 122 -0.44 5.19 15.72
CA GLY A 122 -1.01 6.54 15.68
C GLY A 122 -0.29 7.52 14.77
N GLN A 123 1.02 7.36 14.51
CA GLN A 123 1.74 8.32 13.67
C GLN A 123 1.36 8.23 12.18
N GLY A 124 1.10 7.03 11.67
CA GLY A 124 0.75 6.85 10.25
C GLY A 124 -0.52 7.60 9.85
N ILE A 125 -1.60 7.46 10.62
CA ILE A 125 -2.84 8.21 10.38
C ILE A 125 -2.63 9.73 10.51
N MET A 126 -1.79 10.19 11.45
CA MET A 126 -1.46 11.61 11.57
C MET A 126 -0.67 12.13 10.36
N ASN A 127 0.24 11.32 9.81
CA ASN A 127 0.94 11.64 8.56
C ASN A 127 -0.04 11.72 7.40
N ALA A 128 -1.02 10.80 7.31
CA ALA A 128 -2.08 10.83 6.31
C ALA A 128 -2.96 12.09 6.42
N VAL A 129 -3.31 12.53 7.64
CA VAL A 129 -4.00 13.81 7.87
C VAL A 129 -3.16 14.98 7.32
N GLY A 130 -1.86 14.99 7.59
CA GLY A 130 -0.95 15.99 7.03
C GLY A 130 -0.91 15.98 5.49
N MET A 131 -0.90 14.79 4.87
CA MET A 131 -0.97 14.64 3.40
C MET A 131 -2.28 15.21 2.84
N ALA A 132 -3.41 14.93 3.49
CA ALA A 132 -4.72 15.44 3.07
C ALA A 132 -4.83 16.97 3.22
N MET A 133 -4.25 17.53 4.29
CA MET A 133 -4.15 18.99 4.46
C MET A 133 -3.31 19.63 3.35
N ALA A 134 -2.19 19.00 2.97
CA ALA A 134 -1.33 19.47 1.89
C ALA A 134 -2.05 19.44 0.54
N GLU A 135 -2.78 18.36 0.24
CA GLU A 135 -3.59 18.24 -0.97
C GLU A 135 -4.63 19.36 -1.04
N ALA A 136 -5.43 19.55 0.01
CA ALA A 136 -6.49 20.56 0.03
C ALA A 136 -5.95 21.98 -0.09
N HIS A 137 -4.83 22.27 0.58
CA HIS A 137 -4.14 23.55 0.44
C HIS A 137 -3.65 23.78 -0.99
N LEU A 138 -2.95 22.79 -1.57
CA LEU A 138 -2.39 22.88 -2.92
C LEU A 138 -3.47 22.98 -3.99
N ALA A 139 -4.57 22.24 -3.86
CA ALA A 139 -5.75 22.37 -4.70
C ALA A 139 -6.30 23.80 -4.67
N THR A 140 -6.41 24.39 -3.48
CA THR A 140 -6.92 25.77 -3.31
C THR A 140 -6.02 26.81 -3.97
N VAL A 141 -4.69 26.67 -3.85
CA VAL A 141 -3.74 27.68 -4.36
C VAL A 141 -3.30 27.46 -5.81
N SER A 142 -3.49 26.26 -6.36
CA SER A 142 -2.96 25.89 -7.69
C SER A 142 -4.04 25.60 -8.74
N ASN A 143 -5.25 25.19 -8.33
CA ASN A 143 -6.34 24.99 -9.28
C ASN A 143 -6.92 26.34 -9.70
N GLY A 144 -7.43 26.43 -10.93
CA GLY A 144 -7.99 27.65 -11.48
C GLY A 144 -9.10 27.36 -12.49
N ASP A 145 -9.65 28.41 -13.07
CA ASP A 145 -10.77 28.30 -14.01
C ASP A 145 -10.39 27.40 -15.20
N GLY A 146 -11.06 26.24 -15.28
CA GLY A 146 -10.86 25.25 -16.35
C GLY A 146 -9.71 24.25 -16.15
N HIS A 147 -8.96 24.33 -15.04
CA HIS A 147 -7.80 23.45 -14.80
C HIS A 147 -7.77 22.90 -13.36
N THR A 148 -7.87 21.57 -13.24
CA THR A 148 -7.66 20.82 -12.00
C THR A 148 -6.28 20.16 -12.04
N ILE A 149 -5.32 20.76 -11.34
CA ILE A 149 -3.92 20.31 -11.30
C ILE A 149 -3.70 19.35 -10.12
N VAL A 150 -4.31 19.67 -8.97
CA VAL A 150 -4.26 18.87 -7.74
C VAL A 150 -5.66 18.43 -7.37
N ASP A 151 -5.85 17.13 -7.34
CA ASP A 151 -7.09 16.46 -6.96
C ASP A 151 -6.76 14.99 -6.70
N HIS A 152 -6.45 14.65 -5.45
CA HIS A 152 -6.16 13.28 -5.07
C HIS A 152 -6.64 12.88 -3.68
N ASN A 153 -6.91 11.59 -3.51
CA ASN A 153 -7.39 11.04 -2.25
C ASN A 153 -6.22 10.60 -1.36
N VAL A 154 -6.46 10.57 -0.06
CA VAL A 154 -5.57 9.98 0.93
C VAL A 154 -6.31 8.88 1.69
N TYR A 155 -5.79 7.66 1.64
CA TYR A 155 -6.30 6.49 2.32
C TYR A 155 -5.37 6.10 3.47
N ALA A 156 -5.96 5.69 4.60
CA ALA A 156 -5.19 5.18 5.73
C ALA A 156 -5.87 3.97 6.37
N PHE A 157 -5.09 2.91 6.61
CA PHE A 157 -5.50 1.70 7.34
C PHE A 157 -4.79 1.60 8.68
#